data_AF-A0A9P9Z2C9-F1
#
_entry.id   AF-A0A9P9Z2C9-F1
#
_cell.length_a   1.000
_cell.length_b   1.000
_cell.length_c   1.000
_cell.angle_alpha   90.00
_cell.angle_beta   90.00
_cell.angle_gamma   90.00
#
_symmetry.space_group_name_H-M   'P 1'
#
loop_
_entity.id
_entity.type
_entity.pdbx_description
1 polymer ?
#
loop_
_entity_poly.entity_id
_entity_poly.type
_entity_poly.pdbx_seq_one_letter_code
_entity_poly.pdbx_strand_id
1 'polypeptide(L)'
;MRFWDLRAPWLEPLRGSKWFGLEQAEKRHTTLARTTFGRIYDSRSFRFFKFRHLWHAGRARAAAAGFEKGIDRDLEPVLFMTPLN
;
A
#
# COMPACT_ATOMS: atom_id res chain seq x y z
N MET A 1 24.27 14.94 -4.18
CA MET A 1 24.10 16.41 -4.23
C MET A 1 22.60 16.70 -4.26
N ARG A 2 22.04 17.42 -3.25
CA ARG A 2 20.59 17.52 -2.96
C ARG A 2 19.84 18.67 -3.67
N PHE A 3 20.44 19.30 -4.67
CA PHE A 3 19.96 20.59 -5.22
C PHE A 3 19.43 20.50 -6.66
N TRP A 4 19.47 19.31 -7.27
CA TRP A 4 19.05 19.11 -8.66
C TRP A 4 17.57 19.43 -8.93
N ASP A 5 16.74 19.34 -7.89
CA ASP A 5 15.30 19.65 -7.91
C ASP A 5 14.96 21.12 -7.60
N LEU A 6 15.94 22.00 -7.32
CA LEU A 6 15.63 23.41 -7.08
C LEU A 6 15.11 24.06 -8.38
N ARG A 7 13.90 24.61 -8.29
CA ARG A 7 13.30 25.48 -9.31
C ARG A 7 13.33 26.93 -8.83
N ALA A 8 13.89 27.81 -9.64
CA ALA A 8 13.96 29.24 -9.36
C ALA A 8 13.79 30.05 -10.66
N PRO A 9 13.05 31.19 -10.65
CA PRO A 9 12.72 31.95 -11.86
C PRO A 9 13.94 32.42 -12.68
N TRP A 10 15.08 32.62 -12.04
CA TRP A 10 16.34 33.03 -12.66
C TRP A 10 17.23 31.86 -13.11
N LEU A 11 16.90 30.63 -12.72
CA LEU A 11 17.61 29.40 -13.06
C LEU A 11 16.96 28.66 -14.25
N GLU A 12 15.64 28.82 -14.40
CA GLU A 12 14.84 28.20 -15.46
C GLU A 12 15.29 28.62 -16.89
N PRO A 13 15.63 29.89 -17.19
CA PRO A 13 16.07 30.29 -18.54
C PRO A 13 17.39 29.67 -18.99
N LEU A 14 18.23 29.22 -18.04
CA LEU A 14 19.53 28.59 -18.30
C LEU A 14 19.42 27.08 -18.54
N ARG A 15 18.26 26.46 -18.23
CA ARG A 15 18.00 25.02 -18.37
C ARG A 15 17.41 24.72 -19.77
N GLY A 16 18.21 25.00 -20.81
CA GLY A 16 17.79 25.23 -22.20
C GLY A 16 16.97 24.17 -22.96
N SER A 17 16.52 24.55 -24.16
CA SER A 17 15.45 24.02 -25.06
C SER A 17 15.56 22.60 -25.65
N LYS A 18 16.50 21.74 -25.21
CA LYS A 18 16.65 20.37 -25.75
C LYS A 18 15.52 19.41 -25.31
N TRP A 19 14.67 19.84 -24.39
CA TRP A 19 13.74 18.98 -23.66
C TRP A 19 12.39 18.77 -24.32
N PHE A 20 11.99 19.55 -25.33
CA PHE A 20 10.59 19.55 -25.81
C PHE A 20 10.08 18.16 -26.26
N GLY A 21 10.91 17.37 -26.97
CA GLY A 21 10.55 16.02 -27.42
C GLY A 21 10.60 14.96 -26.31
N LEU A 22 11.58 15.06 -25.40
CA LEU A 22 11.72 14.15 -24.26
C LEU A 22 10.67 14.42 -23.18
N GLU A 23 10.36 15.69 -22.95
CA GLU A 23 9.35 16.15 -22.00
C GLU A 23 7.94 15.74 -22.45
N GLN A 24 7.66 15.73 -23.77
CA GLN A 24 6.38 15.23 -24.29
C GLN A 24 6.25 13.71 -24.11
N ALA A 25 7.32 12.95 -24.35
CA ALA A 25 7.35 11.50 -24.14
C ALA A 25 7.30 11.12 -22.65
N GLU A 26 8.04 11.83 -21.81
CA GLU A 26 8.07 11.68 -20.36
C GLU A 26 6.74 12.10 -19.72
N LYS A 27 6.11 13.20 -20.16
CA LYS A 27 4.75 13.58 -19.74
C LYS A 27 3.75 12.49 -20.08
N ARG A 28 3.82 11.90 -21.28
CA ARG A 28 2.93 10.79 -21.66
C ARG A 28 3.14 9.55 -20.77
N HIS A 29 4.39 9.18 -20.49
CA HIS A 29 4.71 8.05 -19.63
C HIS A 29 4.31 8.28 -18.17
N THR A 30 4.54 9.49 -17.65
CA THR A 30 4.20 9.87 -16.28
C THR A 30 2.70 10.08 -16.08
N THR A 31 1.95 10.56 -17.08
CA THR A 31 0.48 10.64 -17.01
C THR A 31 -0.17 9.26 -17.04
N LEU A 32 0.30 8.36 -17.91
CA LEU A 32 -0.14 6.96 -17.90
C LEU A 32 0.20 6.29 -16.56
N ALA A 33 1.45 6.37 -16.11
CA ALA A 33 1.83 5.82 -14.81
C ALA A 33 1.04 6.43 -13.65
N ARG A 34 0.83 7.75 -13.60
CA ARG A 34 0.04 8.43 -12.54
C ARG A 34 -1.43 8.03 -12.54
N THR A 35 -2.05 7.84 -13.70
CA THR A 35 -3.47 7.48 -13.77
C THR A 35 -3.73 6.00 -13.49
N THR A 36 -2.75 5.13 -13.75
CA THR A 36 -2.83 3.70 -13.41
C THR A 36 -2.43 3.46 -11.94
N PHE A 37 -1.30 3.98 -11.49
CA PHE A 37 -0.86 3.86 -10.08
C PHE A 37 -1.79 4.63 -9.13
N GLY A 38 -2.19 5.86 -9.47
CA GLY A 38 -3.08 6.66 -8.63
C GLY A 38 -4.45 6.03 -8.42
N ARG A 39 -4.91 5.16 -9.33
CA ARG A 39 -6.19 4.46 -9.21
C ARG A 39 -6.09 3.20 -8.32
N ILE A 40 -4.96 2.50 -8.39
CA ILE A 40 -4.70 1.28 -7.61
C ILE A 40 -4.29 1.63 -6.16
N TYR A 41 -3.53 2.71 -5.99
CA TYR A 41 -3.01 3.18 -4.71
C TYR A 41 -3.72 4.42 -4.20
N ASP A 42 -4.94 4.70 -4.68
CA ASP A 42 -5.76 5.72 -4.01
C ASP A 42 -5.89 5.37 -2.53
N SER A 43 -5.71 6.38 -1.68
CA SER A 43 -5.69 6.25 -0.23
C SER A 43 -6.94 5.58 0.33
N ARG A 44 -8.07 5.64 -0.38
CA ARG A 44 -9.31 4.94 0.00
C ARG A 44 -9.21 3.45 -0.37
N SER A 45 -8.83 3.12 -1.61
CA SER A 45 -8.67 1.74 -2.10
C SER A 45 -7.65 0.93 -1.27
N PHE A 46 -6.53 1.56 -0.90
CA PHE A 46 -5.48 0.90 -0.10
C PHE A 46 -5.95 0.51 1.30
N ARG A 47 -6.78 1.34 1.95
CA ARG A 47 -7.35 1.00 3.27
C ARG A 47 -8.27 -0.22 3.19
N PHE A 48 -9.16 -0.27 2.21
CA PHE A 48 -10.06 -1.43 2.03
C PHE A 48 -9.29 -2.72 1.77
N PHE A 49 -8.21 -2.65 0.99
CA PHE A 49 -7.35 -3.81 0.76
C PHE A 49 -6.72 -4.33 2.06
N LYS A 50 -6.21 -3.45 2.94
CA LYS A 50 -5.64 -3.88 4.23
C LYS A 50 -6.67 -4.53 5.15
N PHE A 51 -7.86 -3.95 5.28
CA PHE A 51 -8.93 -4.55 6.10
C PHE A 51 -9.36 -5.92 5.57
N ARG A 52 -9.61 -6.01 4.27
CA ARG A 52 -9.98 -7.27 3.61
C ARG A 52 -8.87 -8.32 3.76
N HIS A 53 -7.62 -7.93 3.59
CA HIS A 53 -6.48 -8.82 3.73
C HIS A 53 -6.37 -9.35 5.16
N LEU A 54 -6.42 -8.47 6.17
CA LEU A 54 -6.33 -8.88 7.58
C LEU A 54 -7.49 -9.82 7.96
N TRP A 55 -8.70 -9.51 7.51
CA TRP A 55 -9.87 -10.36 7.73
C TRP A 55 -9.70 -11.76 7.12
N HIS A 56 -9.34 -11.86 5.83
CA HIS A 56 -9.16 -13.15 5.17
C HIS A 56 -7.95 -13.93 5.70
N ALA A 57 -6.85 -13.25 6.03
CA ALA A 57 -5.68 -13.88 6.63
C ALA A 57 -5.99 -14.45 8.02
N GLY A 58 -6.72 -13.71 8.85
CA GLY A 58 -7.17 -14.17 10.17
C GLY A 58 -8.10 -15.38 10.05
N ARG A 59 -9.11 -15.30 9.18
CA ARG A 59 -10.05 -16.41 8.95
C ARG A 59 -9.36 -17.66 8.39
N ALA A 60 -8.44 -17.50 7.44
CA ALA A 60 -7.69 -18.63 6.86
C ALA A 60 -6.81 -19.35 7.90
N ARG A 61 -6.22 -18.60 8.85
CA ARG A 61 -5.47 -19.20 9.96
C ARG A 61 -6.39 -19.93 10.94
N ALA A 62 -7.51 -19.34 11.31
CA ALA A 62 -8.50 -19.99 12.18
C ALA A 62 -9.08 -21.26 11.52
N ALA A 63 -9.25 -21.25 10.20
CA ALA A 63 -9.66 -22.40 9.40
C ALA A 63 -8.63 -23.51 9.44
N ALA A 64 -7.37 -23.18 9.14
CA ALA A 64 -6.26 -24.13 9.14
C ALA A 64 -6.04 -24.76 10.54
N ALA A 65 -6.29 -24.00 11.60
CA ALA A 65 -6.21 -24.47 12.98
C ALA A 65 -7.52 -25.08 13.52
N GLY A 66 -8.60 -25.11 12.74
CA GLY A 66 -9.85 -25.81 13.06
C GLY A 66 -10.84 -25.10 13.98
N PHE A 67 -10.58 -23.86 14.41
CA PHE A 67 -11.45 -23.11 15.35
C PHE A 67 -12.25 -21.97 14.68
N GLU A 68 -12.31 -21.93 13.35
CA GLU A 68 -13.04 -20.90 12.59
C GLU A 68 -14.54 -20.80 12.93
N LYS A 69 -15.15 -21.87 13.45
CA LYS A 69 -16.59 -21.99 13.76
C LYS A 69 -16.90 -21.81 15.24
N GLY A 70 -15.90 -21.64 16.09
CA GLY A 70 -16.04 -21.56 17.53
C GLY A 70 -15.03 -22.42 18.27
N ILE A 71 -15.08 -22.34 19.59
CA ILE A 71 -14.24 -23.11 20.51
C ILE A 71 -15.02 -24.35 20.96
N ASP A 72 -14.34 -25.49 21.02
CA ASP A 72 -14.89 -26.71 21.58
C ASP A 72 -15.18 -26.51 23.09
N ARG A 73 -16.39 -26.86 23.51
CA ARG A 73 -16.82 -26.73 24.91
C ARG A 73 -16.12 -27.71 25.84
N ASP A 74 -15.67 -28.84 25.30
CA ASP A 74 -15.00 -29.88 26.08
C ASP A 74 -13.48 -29.69 26.11
N LEU A 75 -12.94 -28.94 25.14
CA LEU A 75 -11.49 -28.70 24.97
C LEU A 75 -11.14 -27.22 24.99
N GLU A 76 -11.76 -26.46 25.90
CA GLU A 76 -11.51 -25.02 26.02
C GLU A 76 -10.06 -24.75 26.49
N PRO A 77 -9.19 -24.16 25.64
CA PRO A 77 -7.74 -24.10 25.92
C PRO A 77 -7.40 -23.31 27.18
N VAL A 78 -8.21 -22.29 27.51
CA VAL A 78 -8.00 -21.41 28.66
C VAL A 78 -8.18 -22.16 29.97
N LEU A 79 -9.03 -23.19 30.02
CA LEU A 79 -9.24 -23.99 31.24
C LEU A 79 -8.02 -24.84 31.61
N PHE A 80 -7.12 -25.10 30.66
CA PHE A 80 -5.89 -25.87 30.88
C PHE A 80 -4.67 -24.98 31.19
N MET A 81 -4.83 -23.64 31.18
CA MET A 81 -3.75 -22.70 31.46
C MET A 81 -3.69 -22.33 32.95
N THR A 82 -2.49 -22.05 33.46
CA THR A 82 -2.31 -21.53 34.82
C THR A 82 -2.89 -20.11 34.95
N PRO A 83 -3.54 -19.78 36.08
CA PRO A 83 -4.05 -18.42 36.31
C PRO A 83 -2.90 -17.41 36.36
N LEU A 84 -3.15 -16.19 35.88
CA LEU A 84 -2.14 -15.11 35.78
C LEU A 84 -1.96 -14.28 37.07
N ASN A 85 -2.55 -14.73 38.19
CA ASN A 85 -2.53 -14.01 39.46
C ASN A 85 -1.23 -14.25 40.24
#